data_AF-A0A6G8NKT8-F1
#
_entry.id   AF-A0A6G8NKT8-F1
#
_cell.length_a   1.000
_cell.length_b   1.000
_cell.length_c   1.000
_cell.angle_alpha   90.00
_cell.angle_beta   90.00
_cell.angle_gamma   90.00
#
_symmetry.space_group_name_H-M   'P 1'
#
loop_
_entity.id
_entity.type
_entity.pdbx_description
1 polymer ?
#
loop_
_entity_poly.entity_id
_entity_poly.type
_entity_poly.pdbx_seq_one_letter_code
_entity_poly.pdbx_strand_id
1 'polypeptide(L)'
;MSQTLTYLSTLVSLVSGAMTILGVSGLLTWSLTDKKRGTFDDNVIGVMAATTKLAIAAVVLLVGAGIGFITHFFVLLLAKGSITASDNIYWDDAFAGAHIAGYAAAVILWLPLVVLCVSSVFSWSLSPFVRFYRALSNKQP
;
A
#
# COMPACT_ATOMS: atom_id res chain seq x y z
N MET A 1 20.84 26.11 23.48
CA MET A 1 19.52 25.44 23.40
C MET A 1 18.60 26.04 22.32
N SER A 2 18.85 27.25 21.79
CA SER A 2 18.01 27.85 20.74
C SER A 2 18.30 27.32 19.32
N GLN A 3 19.56 27.02 18.97
CA GLN A 3 19.91 26.60 17.60
C GLN A 3 19.29 25.26 17.18
N THR A 4 19.22 24.27 18.07
CA THR A 4 18.61 22.95 17.79
C THR A 4 17.12 23.06 17.49
N LEU A 5 16.40 23.93 18.20
CA LEU A 5 14.99 24.23 17.92
C LEU A 5 14.82 24.93 16.56
N THR A 6 15.74 25.81 16.19
CA THR A 6 15.71 26.47 14.87
C THR A 6 15.90 25.44 13.76
N TYR A 7 16.89 24.55 13.84
CA TYR A 7 17.10 23.49 12.85
C TYR A 7 15.91 22.54 12.72
N LEU A 8 15.28 22.18 13.85
CA LEU A 8 14.10 21.33 13.84
C LEU A 8 12.91 22.02 13.17
N SER A 9 12.71 23.32 13.45
CA SER A 9 11.65 24.11 12.81
C SER A 9 11.89 24.27 11.31
N THR A 10 13.14 24.45 10.87
CA THR A 10 13.49 24.54 9.46
C THR A 10 13.28 23.20 8.75
N LEU A 11 13.65 22.08 9.37
CA LEU A 11 13.38 20.74 8.85
C LEU A 11 11.89 20.47 8.71
N VAL A 12 11.09 20.81 9.73
CA VAL A 12 9.64 20.63 9.70
C VAL A 12 8.99 21.53 8.64
N SER A 13 9.42 22.77 8.50
CA SER A 13 8.94 23.66 7.43
C SER A 13 9.36 23.20 6.04
N LEU A 14 10.56 22.63 5.89
CA LEU A 14 11.04 22.06 4.64
C LEU A 14 10.24 20.80 4.26
N VAL A 15 9.98 19.91 5.22
CA VAL A 15 9.17 18.70 5.03
C VAL A 15 7.71 19.06 4.77
N SER A 16 7.15 20.04 5.48
CA SER A 16 5.80 20.55 5.26
C SER A 16 5.66 21.21 3.89
N GLY A 17 6.64 22.03 3.48
CA GLY A 17 6.69 22.64 2.15
C GLY A 17 6.79 21.57 1.06
N ALA A 18 7.67 20.59 1.23
CA ALA A 18 7.80 19.44 0.35
C ALA A 18 6.52 18.62 0.28
N MET A 19 5.86 18.33 1.40
CA MET A 19 4.58 17.62 1.43
C MET A 19 3.43 18.41 0.81
N THR A 20 3.45 19.75 0.88
CA THR A 20 2.40 20.61 0.30
C THR A 20 2.61 20.75 -1.21
N ILE A 21 3.86 20.97 -1.64
CA ILE A 21 4.25 21.01 -3.05
C ILE A 21 4.02 19.63 -3.68
N LEU A 22 4.35 18.53 -3.02
CA LEU A 22 4.08 17.18 -3.53
C LEU A 22 2.63 16.73 -3.37
N GLY A 23 1.91 17.22 -2.38
CA GLY A 23 0.53 16.85 -2.12
C GLY A 23 -0.42 17.44 -3.15
N VAL A 24 -0.23 18.72 -3.52
CA VAL A 24 -1.10 19.43 -4.48
C VAL A 24 -0.47 19.46 -5.87
N SER A 25 0.82 19.79 -5.98
CA SER A 25 1.51 19.80 -7.28
C SER A 25 1.99 18.41 -7.66
N GLY A 26 2.45 17.56 -6.74
CA GLY A 26 2.88 16.21 -7.07
C GLY A 26 1.78 15.32 -7.62
N LEU A 27 0.49 15.52 -7.27
CA LEU A 27 -0.68 14.90 -7.92
C LEU A 27 -0.94 15.43 -9.35
N LEU A 28 -0.54 16.68 -9.65
CA LEU A 28 -0.67 17.30 -10.98
C LEU A 28 0.54 16.99 -11.88
N THR A 29 1.76 17.00 -11.33
CA THR A 29 3.00 16.59 -11.98
C THR A 29 3.03 15.09 -12.23
N TRP A 30 2.28 14.31 -11.43
CA TRP A 30 1.99 12.89 -11.60
C TRP A 30 1.54 12.50 -13.03
N SER A 31 0.88 13.43 -13.74
CA SER A 31 0.37 13.25 -15.10
C SER A 31 1.34 13.74 -16.19
N LEU A 32 2.40 14.48 -15.84
CA LEU A 32 3.17 15.29 -16.80
C LEU A 32 4.63 14.87 -16.93
N THR A 33 5.14 13.96 -16.09
CA THR A 33 6.52 13.48 -16.23
C THR A 33 6.60 12.38 -17.30
N ASP A 34 6.53 12.81 -18.54
CA ASP A 34 6.83 11.97 -19.70
C ASP A 34 8.35 11.89 -19.87
N LYS A 35 8.85 10.71 -20.26
CA LYS A 35 10.29 10.39 -20.37
C LYS A 35 11.02 11.37 -21.32
N LYS A 36 11.52 12.49 -20.83
CA LYS A 36 12.54 13.29 -21.52
C LYS A 36 13.75 13.40 -20.63
N ARG A 37 14.87 12.90 -21.15
CA ARG A 37 16.17 12.87 -20.48
C ARG A 37 16.64 14.31 -20.19
N GLY A 38 17.03 14.57 -18.95
CA GLY A 38 18.34 15.14 -18.67
C GLY A 38 18.38 16.47 -17.92
N THR A 39 18.25 16.43 -16.60
CA THR A 39 18.84 17.35 -15.61
C THR A 39 18.92 16.62 -14.25
N PHE A 40 19.80 17.06 -13.34
CA PHE A 40 19.91 16.50 -11.99
C PHE A 40 18.59 16.62 -11.22
N ASP A 41 17.84 17.69 -11.46
CA ASP A 41 16.53 17.95 -10.86
C ASP A 41 15.49 16.88 -11.22
N ASP A 42 15.49 16.38 -12.46
CA ASP A 42 14.59 15.30 -12.89
C ASP A 42 14.87 13.98 -12.15
N ASN A 43 16.15 13.71 -11.84
CA ASN A 43 16.52 12.54 -11.06
C ASN A 43 16.07 12.67 -9.61
N VAL A 44 16.19 13.86 -9.00
CA VAL A 44 15.72 14.10 -7.63
C VAL A 44 14.19 13.95 -7.55
N ILE A 45 13.46 14.52 -8.52
CA ILE A 45 12.01 14.36 -8.62
C ILE A 45 11.62 12.89 -8.84
N GLY A 46 12.37 12.17 -9.68
CA GLY A 46 12.17 10.73 -9.91
C GLY A 46 12.36 9.89 -8.65
N VAL A 47 13.44 10.11 -7.89
CA VAL A 47 13.70 9.41 -6.63
C VAL A 47 12.61 9.71 -5.61
N MET A 48 12.21 10.97 -5.47
CA MET A 48 11.17 11.40 -4.54
C MET A 48 9.79 10.82 -4.91
N ALA A 49 9.49 10.70 -6.20
CA ALA A 49 8.30 10.04 -6.70
C ALA A 49 8.33 8.52 -6.42
N ALA A 50 9.49 7.87 -6.54
CA ALA A 50 9.65 6.45 -6.23
C ALA A 50 9.45 6.17 -4.74
N THR A 51 10.07 6.96 -3.84
CA THR A 51 9.93 6.79 -2.39
C THR A 51 8.49 7.02 -1.93
N THR A 52 7.80 8.01 -2.48
CA THR A 52 6.39 8.28 -2.17
C THR A 52 5.49 7.13 -2.63
N LYS A 53 5.73 6.58 -3.84
CA LYS A 53 4.98 5.41 -4.34
C LYS A 53 5.21 4.18 -3.48
N LEU A 54 6.45 3.95 -3.04
CA LEU A 54 6.78 2.85 -2.15
C LEU A 54 6.06 3.00 -0.79
N ALA A 55 6.02 4.21 -0.23
CA ALA A 55 5.31 4.48 1.03
C ALA A 55 3.80 4.22 0.90
N ILE A 56 3.16 4.69 -0.18
CA ILE A 56 1.74 4.42 -0.44
C ILE A 56 1.50 2.92 -0.64
N ALA A 57 2.33 2.24 -1.43
CA ALA A 57 2.24 0.80 -1.61
C ALA A 57 2.37 0.03 -0.29
N ALA A 58 3.30 0.44 0.58
CA ALA A 58 3.47 -0.15 1.91
C ALA A 58 2.22 0.03 2.78
N VAL A 59 1.60 1.22 2.78
CA VAL A 59 0.34 1.47 3.50
C VAL A 59 -0.79 0.60 2.96
N VAL A 60 -0.94 0.50 1.64
CA VAL A 60 -1.97 -0.35 1.00
C VAL A 60 -1.76 -1.81 1.36
N LEU A 61 -0.52 -2.30 1.34
CA LEU A 61 -0.18 -3.67 1.73
C LEU A 61 -0.46 -3.94 3.21
N LEU A 62 -0.15 -3.00 4.10
CA LEU A 62 -0.45 -3.10 5.53
C LEU A 62 -1.96 -3.16 5.79
N VAL A 63 -2.75 -2.30 5.16
CA VAL A 63 -4.21 -2.34 5.25
C VAL A 63 -4.74 -3.67 4.68
N GLY A 64 -4.21 -4.12 3.54
CA GLY A 64 -4.56 -5.41 2.94
C GLY A 64 -4.21 -6.61 3.84
N ALA A 65 -3.10 -6.55 4.58
CA ALA A 65 -2.72 -7.59 5.53
C ALA A 65 -3.72 -7.67 6.70
N GLY A 66 -4.22 -6.53 7.17
CA GLY A 66 -5.30 -6.49 8.16
C GLY A 66 -6.58 -7.16 7.66
N ILE A 67 -6.97 -6.90 6.41
CA ILE A 67 -8.13 -7.57 5.78
C ILE A 67 -7.89 -9.08 5.66
N GLY A 68 -6.70 -9.51 5.20
CA GLY A 68 -6.35 -10.93 5.11
C GLY A 68 -6.39 -11.64 6.46
N PHE A 69 -5.92 -10.97 7.53
CA PHE A 69 -6.03 -11.50 8.90
C PHE A 69 -7.48 -11.68 9.34
N ILE A 70 -8.35 -10.70 9.06
CA ILE A 70 -9.79 -10.80 9.35
C ILE A 70 -10.43 -11.94 8.56
N THR A 71 -10.08 -12.12 7.29
CA THR A 71 -10.60 -13.23 6.47
C THR A 71 -10.18 -14.59 7.05
N HIS A 72 -8.91 -14.75 7.42
CA HIS A 72 -8.43 -15.97 8.09
C HIS A 72 -9.21 -16.24 9.38
N PHE A 73 -9.38 -15.22 10.21
CA PHE A 73 -10.12 -15.32 11.46
C PHE A 73 -11.60 -15.69 11.25
N PHE A 74 -12.24 -15.13 10.22
CA PHE A 74 -13.61 -15.43 9.86
C PHE A 74 -13.80 -16.89 9.41
N VAL A 75 -12.86 -17.42 8.63
CA VAL A 75 -12.88 -18.84 8.22
C VAL A 75 -12.72 -19.77 9.42
N LEU A 76 -11.81 -19.45 10.34
CA LEU A 76 -11.64 -20.22 11.57
C LEU A 76 -12.88 -20.16 12.46
N LEU A 77 -13.53 -19.00 12.55
CA LEU A 77 -14.76 -18.84 13.34
C LEU A 77 -15.89 -19.71 12.79
N LEU A 78 -16.05 -19.78 11.46
CA LEU A 78 -17.04 -20.64 10.83
C LEU A 78 -16.75 -22.13 11.06
N ALA A 79 -15.48 -22.53 11.08
CA ALA A 79 -15.10 -23.93 11.26
C ALA A 79 -15.18 -24.39 12.72
N LYS A 80 -14.68 -23.58 13.66
CA LYS A 80 -14.66 -23.90 15.10
C LYS A 80 -15.96 -23.55 15.82
N GLY A 81 -16.77 -22.64 15.28
CA GLY A 81 -17.99 -22.11 15.91
C GLY A 81 -17.73 -21.11 17.04
N SER A 82 -16.54 -21.14 17.66
CA SER A 82 -16.06 -20.15 18.63
C SER A 82 -14.55 -20.04 18.58
N ILE A 83 -14.02 -18.85 18.86
CA ILE A 83 -12.58 -18.63 19.04
C ILE A 83 -12.39 -18.01 20.42
N THR A 84 -11.63 -18.70 21.26
CA THR A 84 -11.29 -18.27 22.62
C THR A 84 -9.86 -17.76 22.67
N ALA A 85 -9.51 -17.03 23.73
CA ALA A 85 -8.14 -16.51 23.91
C ALA A 85 -7.08 -17.63 24.09
N SER A 86 -7.51 -18.84 24.44
CA SER A 86 -6.65 -20.03 24.54
C SER A 86 -6.42 -20.75 23.20
N ASP A 87 -7.17 -20.41 22.15
CA ASP A 87 -7.01 -21.04 20.84
C ASP A 87 -5.74 -20.55 20.14
N ASN A 88 -5.02 -21.47 19.51
CA ASN A 88 -3.91 -21.10 18.64
C ASN A 88 -4.43 -20.61 17.28
N ILE A 89 -4.45 -19.29 17.10
CA ILE A 89 -4.97 -18.63 15.89
C ILE A 89 -4.04 -18.86 14.68
N TYR A 90 -2.76 -19.16 14.92
CA TYR A 90 -1.77 -19.37 13.87
C TYR A 90 -1.87 -20.79 13.32
N TRP A 91 -1.83 -21.82 14.15
CA TRP A 91 -1.92 -23.19 13.67
C TRP A 91 -2.46 -24.14 14.73
N ASP A 92 -3.42 -24.98 14.32
CA ASP A 92 -4.01 -26.02 15.16
C ASP A 92 -4.17 -27.29 14.32
N ASP A 93 -3.49 -28.37 14.74
CA ASP A 93 -3.52 -29.65 14.02
C ASP A 93 -4.93 -30.27 13.99
N ALA A 94 -5.75 -30.01 15.02
CA ALA A 94 -7.13 -30.49 15.07
C ALA A 94 -8.02 -29.84 13.99
N PHE A 95 -7.67 -28.63 13.54
CA PHE A 95 -8.40 -27.85 12.54
C PHE A 95 -7.54 -27.45 11.34
N ALA A 96 -6.54 -28.26 10.99
CA ALA A 96 -5.57 -27.96 9.93
C ALA A 96 -6.25 -27.59 8.60
N GLY A 97 -7.34 -28.27 8.24
CA GLY A 97 -8.12 -27.96 7.03
C GLY A 97 -8.71 -26.54 7.02
N ALA A 98 -9.18 -26.05 8.18
CA ALA A 98 -9.71 -24.69 8.30
C ALA A 98 -8.59 -23.64 8.24
N HIS A 99 -7.43 -23.92 8.84
CA HIS A 99 -6.26 -23.04 8.70
C HIS A 99 -5.78 -22.95 7.26
N ILE A 100 -5.67 -24.08 6.54
CA ILE A 100 -5.31 -24.10 5.12
C ILE A 100 -6.31 -23.29 4.29
N ALA A 101 -7.61 -23.49 4.52
CA ALA A 101 -8.66 -22.74 3.81
C ALA A 101 -8.59 -21.24 4.12
N GLY A 102 -8.38 -20.86 5.39
CA GLY A 102 -8.22 -19.47 5.81
C GLY A 102 -7.02 -18.79 5.17
N TYR A 103 -5.87 -19.47 5.14
CA TYR A 103 -4.68 -18.98 4.46
C TYR A 103 -4.86 -18.88 2.96
N ALA A 104 -5.48 -19.88 2.31
CA ALA A 104 -5.76 -19.84 0.88
C ALA A 104 -6.68 -18.65 0.53
N ALA A 105 -7.73 -18.44 1.31
CA ALA A 105 -8.65 -17.31 1.13
C ALA A 105 -7.93 -15.95 1.31
N ALA A 106 -7.09 -15.83 2.35
CA ALA A 106 -6.30 -14.63 2.58
C ALA A 106 -5.33 -14.36 1.43
N VAL A 107 -4.63 -15.38 0.92
CA VAL A 107 -3.69 -15.25 -0.21
C VAL A 107 -4.43 -14.82 -1.49
N ILE A 108 -5.58 -15.43 -1.80
CA ILE A 108 -6.37 -15.09 -2.99
C ILE A 108 -6.80 -13.62 -2.96
N LEU A 109 -7.18 -13.08 -1.79
CA LEU A 109 -7.55 -11.67 -1.65
C LEU A 109 -6.33 -10.74 -1.70
N TRP A 110 -5.19 -11.18 -1.18
CA TRP A 110 -3.99 -10.35 -1.07
C TRP A 110 -3.20 -10.27 -2.38
N LEU A 111 -3.20 -11.33 -3.19
CA LEU A 111 -2.42 -11.44 -4.41
C LEU A 111 -2.74 -10.34 -5.45
N PRO A 112 -4.02 -9.98 -5.74
CA PRO A 112 -4.34 -8.86 -6.61
C PRO A 112 -3.77 -7.53 -6.11
N LEU A 113 -3.81 -7.27 -4.80
CA LEU A 113 -3.28 -6.04 -4.20
C LEU A 113 -1.77 -5.94 -4.38
N VAL A 114 -1.05 -7.02 -4.12
CA VAL A 114 0.41 -7.10 -4.34
C VAL A 114 0.74 -6.84 -5.81
N VAL A 115 0.04 -7.50 -6.74
CA VAL A 115 0.25 -7.32 -8.18
C VAL A 115 -0.01 -5.88 -8.61
N LEU A 116 -1.05 -5.22 -8.10
CA LEU A 116 -1.36 -3.82 -8.40
C LEU A 116 -0.31 -2.87 -7.85
N CYS A 117 0.13 -3.06 -6.60
CA CYS A 117 1.19 -2.28 -5.99
C CYS A 117 2.49 -2.38 -6.80
N VAL A 118 2.93 -3.61 -7.11
CA VAL A 118 4.15 -3.85 -7.90
C VAL A 118 4.01 -3.25 -9.30
N SER A 119 2.88 -3.49 -9.98
CA SER A 119 2.64 -2.95 -11.32
C SER A 119 2.65 -1.42 -11.34
N SER A 120 2.13 -0.77 -10.29
CA SER A 120 2.13 0.69 -10.20
C SER A 120 3.50 1.29 -9.91
N VAL A 121 4.34 0.59 -9.16
CA VAL A 121 5.75 0.99 -8.97
C VAL A 121 6.51 0.84 -10.28
N PHE A 122 6.39 -0.30 -10.97
CA PHE A 122 7.12 -0.55 -12.23
C PHE A 122 6.66 0.31 -13.40
N SER A 123 5.35 0.51 -13.57
CA SER A 123 4.80 1.35 -14.65
C SER A 123 4.89 2.85 -14.37
N TRP A 124 5.41 3.23 -13.21
CA TRP A 124 5.44 4.62 -12.73
C TRP A 124 4.06 5.30 -12.71
N SER A 125 2.97 4.54 -12.71
CA SER A 125 1.60 5.04 -12.91
C SER A 125 0.60 4.32 -12.00
N LEU A 126 -0.46 5.00 -11.53
CA LEU A 126 -1.61 4.32 -10.88
C LEU A 126 -2.64 3.82 -11.89
N SER A 127 -2.32 3.87 -13.19
CA SER A 127 -3.16 3.26 -14.23
C SER A 127 -3.58 1.82 -13.91
N PRO A 128 -2.74 0.95 -13.32
CA PRO A 128 -3.17 -0.39 -12.88
C PRO A 128 -4.33 -0.35 -11.87
N PHE A 129 -4.23 0.46 -10.82
CA PHE A 129 -5.32 0.62 -9.83
C PHE A 129 -6.59 1.18 -10.47
N VAL A 130 -6.47 2.20 -11.33
CA VAL A 130 -7.62 2.81 -12.00
C VAL A 130 -8.30 1.81 -12.94
N ARG A 131 -7.53 1.04 -13.71
CA ARG A 131 -8.06 -0.01 -14.60
C ARG A 131 -8.74 -1.12 -13.80
N PHE A 132 -8.14 -1.55 -12.70
CA PHE A 132 -8.73 -2.54 -11.82
C PHE A 132 -10.05 -2.05 -11.19
N TYR A 133 -10.07 -0.82 -10.69
CA TYR A 133 -11.29 -0.21 -10.15
C TYR A 133 -12.40 -0.04 -11.20
N ARG A 134 -12.04 0.34 -12.43
CA ARG A 134 -12.99 0.41 -13.56
C ARG A 134 -13.56 -0.96 -13.91
N ALA A 135 -12.72 -1.99 -13.94
CA ALA A 135 -13.15 -3.37 -14.17
C ALA A 135 -14.11 -3.85 -13.07
N LEU A 136 -13.82 -3.55 -11.79
CA LEU A 136 -14.70 -3.88 -10.67
C LEU A 136 -16.02 -3.12 -10.69
N SER A 137 -15.99 -1.85 -11.07
CA SER A 137 -17.20 -1.00 -11.08
C SER A 137 -18.06 -1.18 -12.32
N ASN A 138 -17.72 -2.13 -13.21
CA ASN A 138 -18.35 -2.31 -14.52
C ASN A 138 -18.43 -1.03 -15.35
N LYS A 139 -17.58 -0.05 -15.05
CA LYS A 139 -17.38 1.15 -15.84
C LYS A 139 -16.34 0.82 -16.91
N GLN A 140 -16.74 -0.03 -17.86
CA GLN A 140 -16.07 -0.10 -19.15
C GLN A 140 -16.25 1.25 -19.88
N PRO A 141 -15.34 1.63 -20.79
CA PRO A 141 -15.39 2.94 -21.46
C PRO A 141 -16.78 3.28 -22.03
#